data_AF-A0A1D6HX27-F1
#
_entry.id   AF-A0A1D6HX27-F1
#
_cell.length_a   1.000
_cell.length_b   1.000
_cell.length_c   1.000
_cell.angle_alpha   90.00
_cell.angle_beta   90.00
_cell.angle_gamma   90.00
#
_symmetry.space_group_name_H-M   'P 1'
#
loop_
_entity.id
_entity.type
_entity.pdbx_description
1 polymer ?
#
loop_
_entity_poly.entity_id
_entity_poly.type
_entity_poly.pdbx_seq_one_letter_code
_entity_poly.pdbx_strand_id
1 'polypeptide(L)'
;MDGDKVKESAPDCASGAAEPTKKQDKRKRAYAEFDVVDKKSVSAEWQQEMDALYKYYKEVSGHQLNPEELSCTTNDSIIACLLEESSLSCAKLTDGIYKRMKLQYGVTESSVRTSVLNIGRRSSYGISAMDVNGLEDESDSSLWCWETEDLALLPLHLRSSLSIRRTARKLIHKRILVLSGKLATKDASNACSNQNSLMENAGEALDLDEIRSIIESKHKNDDDIKTEAQDFQAIRKAVKKQQMMVGHIQTEKNKKERELRHIYEKTEREAKRIERENKRLKKHQEEEERAKKKKEKEEAELKRKASIQKQANLMERFFKRKADSNIGSSDSHHMERTTCSKSTGNIEELAVAATSAMDCTLCKENHLSMEELRM
;
A
#
# COMPACT_ATOMS: atom_id res chain seq x y z
N MET A 1 -107.90 -67.77 -3.86
CA MET A 1 -106.45 -67.70 -4.08
C MET A 1 -105.86 -67.03 -2.85
N ASP A 2 -106.11 -67.58 -1.66
CA ASP A 2 -105.43 -68.75 -1.04
C ASP A 2 -103.98 -68.40 -0.73
N GLY A 3 -103.47 -68.42 0.50
CA GLY A 3 -104.00 -68.83 1.81
C GLY A 3 -103.29 -68.04 2.93
N ASP A 4 -103.98 -67.80 4.04
CA ASP A 4 -103.84 -68.51 5.32
C ASP A 4 -102.56 -68.12 6.10
N LYS A 5 -102.55 -67.31 7.17
CA LYS A 5 -103.27 -67.28 8.48
C LYS A 5 -102.40 -67.88 9.60
N VAL A 6 -102.66 -67.44 10.83
CA VAL A 6 -102.30 -68.04 12.16
C VAL A 6 -100.99 -67.48 12.76
N LYS A 7 -100.86 -66.96 14.00
CA LYS A 7 -101.67 -66.72 15.23
C LYS A 7 -100.86 -65.70 16.09
N GLU A 8 -101.46 -64.77 16.84
CA GLU A 8 -101.93 -64.89 18.25
C GLU A 8 -100.81 -65.43 19.19
N SER A 9 -100.45 -64.91 20.36
CA SER A 9 -101.04 -63.98 21.35
C SER A 9 -99.93 -63.74 22.41
N ALA A 10 -99.66 -62.50 22.83
CA ALA A 10 -100.02 -61.93 24.15
C ALA A 10 -99.08 -62.37 25.33
N PRO A 11 -99.17 -61.77 26.54
CA PRO A 11 -98.22 -60.75 27.04
C PRO A 11 -97.67 -61.11 28.45
N ASP A 12 -97.46 -60.12 29.33
CA ASP A 12 -97.09 -60.19 30.77
C ASP A 12 -95.62 -60.43 31.14
N CYS A 13 -95.10 -59.95 32.27
CA CYS A 13 -95.34 -58.82 33.16
C CYS A 13 -94.20 -58.92 34.20
N ALA A 14 -93.64 -57.80 34.67
CA ALA A 14 -93.13 -57.59 36.04
C ALA A 14 -92.31 -56.28 36.08
N SER A 15 -92.75 -55.23 36.80
CA SER A 15 -92.70 -55.06 38.27
C SER A 15 -91.25 -54.89 38.76
N GLY A 16 -90.84 -53.87 39.52
CA GLY A 16 -91.53 -52.81 40.25
C GLY A 16 -90.56 -51.64 40.47
N ALA A 17 -91.03 -50.40 40.58
CA ALA A 17 -91.57 -49.74 41.77
C ALA A 17 -90.52 -49.02 42.65
N ALA A 18 -90.70 -47.69 42.69
CA ALA A 18 -90.45 -46.75 43.80
C ALA A 18 -89.18 -45.86 43.78
N GLU A 19 -89.41 -44.58 43.44
CA GLU A 19 -88.65 -43.37 43.81
C GLU A 19 -88.67 -43.11 45.35
N PRO A 20 -88.16 -41.98 45.92
CA PRO A 20 -87.25 -40.92 45.45
C PRO A 20 -86.11 -40.60 46.47
N THR A 21 -85.09 -39.81 46.08
CA THR A 21 -84.68 -38.54 46.75
C THR A 21 -83.27 -38.07 46.38
N LYS A 22 -83.16 -36.75 46.26
CA LYS A 22 -81.99 -35.90 45.96
C LYS A 22 -80.71 -36.30 46.71
N LYS A 23 -79.58 -36.36 45.99
CA LYS A 23 -78.26 -35.94 46.51
C LYS A 23 -77.50 -35.12 45.47
N GLN A 24 -77.05 -33.96 45.92
CA GLN A 24 -76.05 -33.12 45.26
C GLN A 24 -74.76 -33.90 45.12
N ASP A 25 -74.12 -33.87 43.94
CA ASP A 25 -72.70 -34.17 43.84
C ASP A 25 -71.91 -32.96 43.35
N LYS A 26 -71.23 -32.37 44.34
CA LYS A 26 -70.09 -31.47 44.19
C LYS A 26 -68.89 -32.29 43.71
N ARG A 27 -68.34 -31.95 42.53
CA ARG A 27 -66.91 -31.68 42.27
C ARG A 27 -66.60 -31.73 40.78
N LYS A 28 -66.56 -30.55 40.15
CA LYS A 28 -65.68 -30.24 39.02
C LYS A 28 -64.69 -29.16 39.50
N ARG A 29 -63.70 -29.56 40.31
CA ARG A 29 -62.59 -28.71 40.77
C ARG A 29 -61.33 -29.57 40.85
N ALA A 30 -60.78 -29.92 39.69
CA ALA A 30 -59.49 -30.60 39.59
C ALA A 30 -58.78 -30.28 38.27
N TYR A 31 -59.52 -30.05 37.18
CA TYR A 31 -58.93 -29.69 35.89
C TYR A 31 -58.48 -28.23 35.77
N ALA A 32 -59.11 -27.31 36.51
CA ALA A 32 -58.73 -25.89 36.48
C ALA A 32 -57.48 -25.59 37.31
N GLU A 33 -57.15 -26.42 38.30
CA GLU A 33 -56.05 -26.15 39.24
C GLU A 33 -54.70 -26.57 38.65
N PHE A 34 -54.66 -27.67 37.87
CA PHE A 34 -53.47 -28.07 37.11
C PHE A 34 -53.15 -27.10 35.96
N ASP A 35 -54.15 -26.65 35.21
CA ASP A 35 -53.98 -25.72 34.08
C ASP A 35 -53.57 -24.30 34.55
N VAL A 36 -53.99 -23.87 35.75
CA VAL A 36 -53.59 -22.58 36.33
C VAL A 36 -52.18 -22.62 36.92
N VAL A 37 -51.74 -23.76 37.48
CA VAL A 37 -50.37 -23.94 37.98
C VAL A 37 -49.37 -23.95 36.83
N ASP A 38 -49.67 -24.67 35.75
CA ASP A 38 -48.82 -24.78 34.55
C ASP A 38 -48.78 -23.46 33.75
N LYS A 39 -49.86 -22.67 33.81
CA LYS A 39 -49.84 -21.31 33.27
C LYS A 39 -48.95 -20.38 34.10
N LYS A 40 -49.00 -20.40 35.44
CA LYS A 40 -48.21 -19.47 36.27
C LYS A 40 -46.70 -19.69 36.15
N SER A 41 -46.24 -20.94 36.03
CA SER A 41 -44.83 -21.27 35.77
C SER A 41 -44.33 -20.61 34.48
N VAL A 42 -45.09 -20.71 33.39
CA VAL A 42 -44.67 -20.17 32.08
C VAL A 42 -44.56 -18.63 32.05
N SER A 43 -45.39 -17.89 32.80
CA SER A 43 -45.18 -16.42 32.93
C SER A 43 -43.95 -16.07 33.74
N ALA A 44 -43.66 -16.85 34.78
CA ALA A 44 -42.47 -16.62 35.60
C ALA A 44 -41.21 -16.86 34.75
N GLU A 45 -41.22 -17.87 33.88
CA GLU A 45 -40.17 -18.14 32.91
C GLU A 45 -40.00 -16.99 31.91
N TRP A 46 -41.08 -16.46 31.33
CA TRP A 46 -40.99 -15.31 30.42
C TRP A 46 -40.48 -14.05 31.12
N GLN A 47 -40.91 -13.79 32.36
CA GLN A 47 -40.42 -12.66 33.13
C GLN A 47 -38.94 -12.84 33.48
N GLN A 48 -38.52 -14.04 33.87
CA GLN A 48 -37.12 -14.36 34.14
C GLN A 48 -36.26 -14.19 32.88
N GLU A 49 -36.75 -14.61 31.72
CA GLU A 49 -36.07 -14.40 30.44
C GLU A 49 -35.98 -12.90 30.11
N MET A 50 -37.06 -12.13 30.33
CA MET A 50 -37.02 -10.68 30.20
C MET A 50 -35.93 -10.08 31.09
N ASP A 51 -35.90 -10.39 32.38
CA ASP A 51 -34.89 -9.86 33.31
C ASP A 51 -33.47 -10.20 32.85
N ALA A 52 -33.26 -11.41 32.32
CA ALA A 52 -31.99 -11.84 31.75
C ALA A 52 -31.61 -11.06 30.47
N LEU A 53 -32.58 -10.75 29.60
CA LEU A 53 -32.39 -9.90 28.42
C LEU A 53 -32.05 -8.46 28.80
N TYR A 54 -32.69 -7.91 29.83
CA TYR A 54 -32.36 -6.58 30.36
C TYR A 54 -30.94 -6.54 30.91
N LYS A 55 -30.52 -7.59 31.61
CA LYS A 55 -29.14 -7.72 32.09
C LYS A 55 -28.16 -7.80 30.92
N TYR A 56 -28.43 -8.67 29.95
CA TYR A 56 -27.57 -8.82 28.76
C TYR A 56 -27.48 -7.53 27.94
N TYR A 57 -28.58 -6.75 27.85
CA TYR A 57 -28.56 -5.43 27.22
C TYR A 57 -27.53 -4.50 27.85
N LYS A 58 -27.44 -4.48 29.19
CA LYS A 58 -26.46 -3.66 29.92
C LYS A 58 -25.02 -4.16 29.72
N GLU A 59 -24.83 -5.45 29.47
CA GLU A 59 -23.52 -6.03 29.13
C GLU A 59 -23.06 -5.60 27.72
N VAL A 60 -23.97 -5.48 26.75
CA VAL A 60 -23.65 -5.10 25.35
C VAL A 60 -23.79 -3.60 25.06
N SER A 61 -24.08 -2.77 26.06
CA SER A 61 -24.33 -1.32 25.91
C SER A 61 -23.60 -0.52 26.98
N GLY A 62 -23.55 0.81 26.86
CA GLY A 62 -22.92 1.66 27.87
C GLY A 62 -21.39 1.70 27.83
N HIS A 63 -20.76 1.25 26.73
CA HIS A 63 -19.32 1.41 26.54
C HIS A 63 -19.01 2.84 26.11
N GLN A 64 -18.73 3.70 27.10
CA GLN A 64 -18.43 5.10 26.84
C GLN A 64 -17.09 5.23 26.10
N LEU A 65 -17.13 5.84 24.92
CA LEU A 65 -15.93 6.11 24.14
C LEU A 65 -15.21 7.35 24.67
N ASN A 66 -13.88 7.33 24.58
CA ASN A 66 -13.01 8.43 24.98
C ASN A 66 -12.42 9.11 23.72
N PRO A 67 -12.93 10.28 23.30
CA PRO A 67 -12.49 10.95 22.07
C PRO A 67 -10.99 11.24 22.04
N GLU A 68 -10.39 11.56 23.19
CA GLU A 68 -8.98 11.89 23.37
C GLU A 68 -8.08 10.69 23.05
N GLU A 69 -8.48 9.48 23.44
CA GLU A 69 -7.77 8.23 23.12
C GLU A 69 -7.95 7.83 21.65
N LEU A 70 -9.09 8.21 21.06
CA LEU A 70 -9.51 7.82 19.72
C LEU A 70 -9.03 8.75 18.61
N SER A 71 -8.27 9.80 18.95
CA SER A 71 -7.72 10.78 18.00
C SER A 71 -8.78 11.47 17.14
N CYS A 72 -9.95 11.76 17.72
CA CYS A 72 -11.02 12.48 17.03
C CYS A 72 -10.60 13.93 16.77
N THR A 73 -10.71 14.41 15.53
CA THR A 73 -10.20 15.74 15.14
C THR A 73 -11.29 16.77 14.86
N THR A 74 -12.51 16.33 14.55
CA THR A 74 -13.65 17.22 14.26
C THR A 74 -14.63 17.23 15.43
N ASN A 75 -15.32 18.34 15.60
CA ASN A 75 -16.36 18.48 16.63
C ASN A 75 -17.44 17.41 16.47
N ASP A 76 -17.88 17.15 15.24
CA ASP A 76 -18.89 16.11 14.96
C ASP A 76 -18.40 14.72 15.32
N SER A 77 -17.12 14.40 15.08
CA SER A 77 -16.54 13.10 15.47
C SER A 77 -16.41 12.96 16.99
N ILE A 78 -16.05 14.05 17.69
CA ILE A 78 -16.02 14.09 19.16
C ILE A 78 -17.43 13.89 19.72
N ILE A 79 -18.42 14.62 19.21
CA ILE A 79 -19.82 14.51 19.62
C ILE A 79 -20.35 13.10 19.35
N ALA A 80 -20.12 12.55 18.16
CA ALA A 80 -20.47 11.17 17.80
C ALA A 80 -19.88 10.15 18.80
N CYS A 81 -18.60 10.29 19.16
CA CYS A 81 -17.99 9.38 20.13
C CYS A 81 -18.63 9.50 21.52
N LEU A 82 -18.90 10.72 21.98
CA LEU A 82 -19.46 10.96 23.31
C LEU A 82 -20.93 10.54 23.45
N LEU A 83 -21.69 10.59 22.36
CA LEU A 83 -23.10 10.20 22.36
C LEU A 83 -23.30 8.70 22.18
N GLU A 84 -22.40 8.01 21.47
CA GLU A 84 -22.54 6.59 21.14
C GLU A 84 -22.73 5.74 22.40
N GLU A 85 -23.79 4.92 22.39
CA GLU A 85 -24.18 3.99 23.46
C GLU A 85 -24.57 4.66 24.79
N SER A 86 -24.79 5.97 24.81
CA SER A 86 -25.29 6.70 25.98
C SER A 86 -26.77 6.45 26.21
N SER A 87 -27.16 6.20 27.47
CA SER A 87 -28.58 6.06 27.87
C SER A 87 -29.21 7.37 28.37
N LEU A 88 -28.44 8.46 28.41
CA LEU A 88 -28.87 9.72 29.01
C LEU A 88 -30.03 10.38 28.24
N SER A 89 -30.80 11.21 28.94
CA SER A 89 -31.75 12.12 28.31
C SER A 89 -31.04 13.14 27.42
N CYS A 90 -31.76 13.72 26.45
CA CYS A 90 -31.19 14.71 25.54
C CYS A 90 -30.60 15.91 26.29
N ALA A 91 -31.29 16.42 27.31
CA ALA A 91 -30.77 17.50 28.15
C ALA A 91 -29.46 17.12 28.88
N LYS A 92 -29.43 15.97 29.57
CA LYS A 92 -28.25 15.52 30.33
C LYS A 92 -27.07 15.18 29.41
N LEU A 93 -27.34 14.57 28.27
CA LEU A 93 -26.33 14.26 27.26
C LEU A 93 -25.70 15.54 26.71
N THR A 94 -26.53 16.51 26.31
CA THR A 94 -26.08 17.80 25.78
C THR A 94 -25.18 18.52 26.79
N ASP A 95 -25.63 18.63 28.05
CA ASP A 95 -24.86 19.26 29.12
C ASP A 95 -23.52 18.53 29.37
N GLY A 96 -23.54 17.19 29.39
CA GLY A 96 -22.33 16.37 29.55
C GLY A 96 -21.31 16.58 28.42
N ILE A 97 -21.77 16.63 27.17
CA ILE A 97 -20.92 16.88 26.00
C ILE A 97 -20.39 18.31 26.01
N TYR A 98 -21.26 19.30 26.26
CA TYR A 98 -20.87 20.69 26.35
C TYR A 98 -19.79 20.92 27.40
N LYS A 99 -19.92 20.30 28.59
CA LYS A 99 -18.90 20.37 29.65
C LYS A 99 -17.52 19.85 29.22
N ARG A 100 -17.46 18.82 28.35
CA ARG A 100 -16.20 18.32 27.79
C ARG A 100 -15.65 19.25 26.69
N MET A 101 -16.52 19.85 25.89
CA MET A 101 -16.12 20.66 24.73
C MET A 101 -15.92 22.16 25.01
N LYS A 102 -16.32 22.67 26.18
CA LYS A 102 -16.32 24.11 26.52
C LYS A 102 -14.99 24.86 26.36
N LEU A 103 -13.87 24.14 26.24
CA LEU A 103 -12.55 24.73 25.99
C LEU A 103 -12.28 25.00 24.50
N GLN A 104 -13.11 24.47 23.60
CA GLN A 104 -13.02 24.69 22.17
C GLN A 104 -13.70 26.00 21.78
N TYR A 105 -13.04 26.76 20.89
CA TYR A 105 -13.53 28.06 20.44
C TYR A 105 -14.86 27.93 19.67
N GLY A 106 -15.85 28.75 20.00
CA GLY A 106 -17.13 28.83 19.29
C GLY A 106 -18.17 27.76 19.66
N VAL A 107 -17.89 26.88 20.62
CA VAL A 107 -18.85 25.86 21.08
C VAL A 107 -19.83 26.46 22.09
N THR A 108 -21.12 26.46 21.76
CA THR A 108 -22.22 26.83 22.67
C THR A 108 -23.07 25.62 22.99
N GLU A 109 -23.78 25.64 24.12
CA GLU A 109 -24.71 24.56 24.50
C GLU A 109 -25.77 24.30 23.42
N SER A 110 -26.33 25.36 22.84
CA SER A 110 -27.30 25.25 21.74
C SER A 110 -26.69 24.61 20.48
N SER A 111 -25.44 24.94 20.14
CA SER A 111 -24.73 24.31 19.01
C SER A 111 -24.51 22.82 19.26
N VAL A 112 -24.14 22.44 20.49
CA VAL A 112 -23.98 21.03 20.88
C VAL A 112 -25.32 20.30 20.77
N ARG A 113 -26.40 20.88 21.30
CA ARG A 113 -27.75 20.27 21.24
C ARG A 113 -28.18 19.99 19.81
N THR A 114 -28.03 20.97 18.92
CA THR A 114 -28.35 20.82 17.49
C THR A 114 -27.50 19.72 16.85
N SER A 115 -26.22 19.67 17.18
CA SER A 115 -25.31 18.64 16.63
C SER A 115 -25.68 17.24 17.13
N VAL A 116 -26.01 17.07 18.42
CA VAL A 116 -26.49 15.79 18.98
C VAL A 116 -27.74 15.31 18.26
N LEU A 117 -28.69 16.19 17.98
CA LEU A 117 -29.94 15.84 17.28
C LEU A 117 -29.73 15.55 15.78
N ASN A 118 -28.72 16.16 15.16
CA ASN A 118 -28.40 15.94 13.75
C ASN A 118 -27.56 14.67 13.53
N ILE A 119 -26.66 14.36 14.47
CA ILE A 119 -25.70 13.25 14.36
C ILE A 119 -26.27 11.96 14.98
N GLY A 120 -27.03 12.10 16.06
CA GLY A 120 -27.48 10.99 16.90
C GLY A 120 -28.96 10.68 16.74
N ARG A 121 -29.27 9.40 16.88
CA ARG A 121 -30.62 8.86 17.00
C ARG A 121 -30.80 8.21 18.37
N ARG A 122 -31.81 8.64 19.11
CA ARG A 122 -32.21 7.98 20.36
C ARG A 122 -33.25 6.91 20.05
N SER A 123 -32.99 5.66 20.44
CA SER A 123 -33.90 4.53 20.24
C SER A 123 -34.21 3.86 21.57
N SER A 124 -35.45 3.38 21.75
CA SER A 124 -35.81 2.49 22.86
C SER A 124 -35.63 1.04 22.41
N TYR A 125 -34.95 0.25 23.25
CA TYR A 125 -34.77 -1.18 23.02
C TYR A 125 -35.58 -2.04 24.00
N GLY A 126 -36.31 -1.40 24.91
CA GLY A 126 -37.19 -2.05 25.88
C GLY A 126 -38.66 -1.70 25.64
N ILE A 127 -39.42 -1.59 26.74
CA ILE A 127 -40.84 -1.23 26.71
C ILE A 127 -40.99 0.23 27.12
N SER A 128 -41.42 1.07 26.19
CA SER A 128 -41.73 2.49 26.44
C SER A 128 -43.24 2.72 26.48
N ALA A 129 -43.69 3.57 27.39
CA ALA A 129 -45.08 4.05 27.39
C ALA A 129 -45.38 4.88 26.14
N MET A 130 -46.65 4.98 25.73
CA MET A 130 -47.03 5.68 24.50
C MET A 130 -46.99 7.21 24.62
N ASP A 131 -47.08 7.75 25.83
CA ASP A 131 -47.24 9.18 26.13
C ASP A 131 -45.97 9.84 26.67
N VAL A 132 -44.86 9.11 26.76
CA VAL A 132 -43.59 9.66 27.26
C VAL A 132 -42.82 10.40 26.16
N ASN A 133 -42.17 11.48 26.56
CA ASN A 133 -41.24 12.19 25.68
C ASN A 133 -40.01 11.31 25.41
N GLY A 134 -39.93 10.73 24.22
CA GLY A 134 -38.84 9.83 23.82
C GLY A 134 -37.44 10.44 23.90
N LEU A 135 -37.29 11.77 23.95
CA LEU A 135 -35.98 12.44 24.13
C LEU A 135 -35.58 12.61 25.60
N GLU A 136 -36.56 12.66 26.52
CA GLU A 136 -36.32 12.98 27.92
C GLU A 136 -36.69 11.86 28.89
N ASP A 137 -37.39 10.82 28.43
CA ASP A 137 -37.71 9.65 29.24
C ASP A 137 -36.42 8.95 29.71
N GLU A 138 -36.39 8.58 30.98
CA GLU A 138 -35.27 7.90 31.65
C GLU A 138 -35.71 6.59 32.30
N SER A 139 -36.89 6.09 31.94
CA SER A 139 -37.41 4.83 32.45
C SER A 139 -36.45 3.68 32.13
N ASP A 140 -36.07 2.91 33.16
CA ASP A 140 -35.17 1.77 33.01
C ASP A 140 -35.76 0.68 32.10
N SER A 141 -37.09 0.55 32.07
CA SER A 141 -37.82 -0.37 31.18
C SER A 141 -37.65 -0.03 29.70
N SER A 142 -37.44 1.24 29.35
CA SER A 142 -37.39 1.69 27.95
C SER A 142 -36.07 1.34 27.27
N LEU A 143 -35.00 1.05 28.04
CA LEU A 143 -33.66 0.77 27.53
C LEU A 143 -33.21 1.78 26.45
N TRP A 144 -33.28 3.07 26.79
CA TRP A 144 -32.87 4.12 25.86
C TRP A 144 -31.38 4.03 25.52
N CYS A 145 -31.05 4.30 24.26
CA CYS A 145 -29.70 4.37 23.77
C CYS A 145 -29.58 5.37 22.62
N TRP A 146 -28.54 6.20 22.69
CA TRP A 146 -28.11 7.08 21.63
C TRP A 146 -27.15 6.33 20.71
N GLU A 147 -27.41 6.42 19.41
CA GLU A 147 -26.57 5.84 18.37
C GLU A 147 -26.28 6.88 17.30
N THR A 148 -25.03 6.98 16.88
CA THR A 148 -24.62 7.81 15.75
C THR A 148 -25.26 7.29 14.47
N GLU A 149 -25.96 8.14 13.72
CA GLU A 149 -26.59 7.75 12.46
C GLU A 149 -25.54 7.40 11.41
N ASP A 150 -24.52 8.25 11.27
CA ASP A 150 -23.41 8.04 10.36
C ASP A 150 -22.20 7.45 11.08
N LEU A 151 -21.98 6.14 10.90
CA LEU A 151 -20.80 5.44 11.41
C LEU A 151 -19.48 6.03 10.86
N ALA A 152 -19.50 6.80 9.76
CA ALA A 152 -18.31 7.46 9.23
C ALA A 152 -17.71 8.48 10.19
N LEU A 153 -18.51 9.03 11.12
CA LEU A 153 -18.06 9.96 12.16
C LEU A 153 -17.28 9.26 13.29
N LEU A 154 -17.42 7.93 13.41
CA LEU A 154 -16.74 7.13 14.43
C LEU A 154 -15.42 6.55 13.90
N PRO A 155 -14.43 6.31 14.77
CA PRO A 155 -13.15 5.71 14.41
C PRO A 155 -13.33 4.36 13.70
N LEU A 156 -12.63 4.18 12.58
CA LEU A 156 -12.79 3.01 11.70
C LEU A 156 -12.66 1.68 12.44
N HIS A 157 -11.70 1.59 13.37
CA HIS A 157 -11.39 0.37 14.12
C HIS A 157 -12.47 -0.02 15.16
N LEU A 158 -13.43 0.87 15.45
CA LEU A 158 -14.54 0.58 16.36
C LEU A 158 -15.82 0.18 15.63
N ARG A 159 -15.96 0.53 14.35
CA ARG A 159 -17.22 0.43 13.61
C ARG A 159 -17.78 -0.99 13.56
N SER A 160 -16.91 -1.99 13.40
CA SER A 160 -17.34 -3.39 13.39
C SER A 160 -17.88 -3.82 14.75
N SER A 161 -17.12 -3.60 15.83
CA SER A 161 -17.54 -3.89 17.20
C SER A 161 -18.86 -3.20 17.57
N LEU A 162 -19.04 -1.94 17.15
CA LEU A 162 -20.27 -1.18 17.36
C LEU A 162 -21.44 -1.75 16.56
N SER A 163 -21.22 -2.15 15.31
CA SER A 163 -22.23 -2.82 14.49
C SER A 163 -22.72 -4.13 15.11
N ILE A 164 -21.80 -4.90 15.72
CA ILE A 164 -22.13 -6.13 16.46
C ILE A 164 -23.02 -5.78 17.67
N ARG A 165 -22.63 -4.79 18.49
CA ARG A 165 -23.43 -4.37 19.66
C ARG A 165 -24.80 -3.79 19.28
N ARG A 166 -24.90 -3.01 18.20
CA ARG A 166 -26.18 -2.56 17.63
C ARG A 166 -27.05 -3.72 17.19
N THR A 167 -26.46 -4.76 16.60
CA THR A 167 -27.19 -6.00 16.27
C THR A 167 -27.71 -6.67 17.53
N ALA A 168 -26.89 -6.81 18.57
CA ALA A 168 -27.29 -7.40 19.84
C ALA A 168 -28.51 -6.68 20.44
N ARG A 169 -28.46 -5.34 20.54
CA ARG A 169 -29.59 -4.52 21.02
C ARG A 169 -30.87 -4.74 20.21
N LYS A 170 -30.78 -4.80 18.87
CA LYS A 170 -31.93 -5.06 18.00
C LYS A 170 -32.54 -6.44 18.22
N LEU A 171 -31.71 -7.47 18.40
CA LEU A 171 -32.19 -8.83 18.67
C LEU A 171 -32.84 -8.93 20.05
N ILE A 172 -32.21 -8.33 21.07
CA ILE A 172 -32.76 -8.22 22.42
C ILE A 172 -34.14 -7.54 22.38
N HIS A 173 -34.25 -6.40 21.70
CA HIS A 173 -35.50 -5.67 21.58
C HIS A 173 -36.60 -6.47 20.90
N LYS A 174 -36.29 -7.16 19.79
CA LYS A 174 -37.25 -8.06 19.13
C LYS A 174 -37.77 -9.13 20.10
N ARG A 175 -36.89 -9.75 20.88
CA ARG A 175 -37.29 -10.77 21.85
C ARG A 175 -38.12 -10.18 23.00
N ILE A 176 -37.73 -9.00 23.50
CA ILE A 176 -38.49 -8.26 24.50
C ILE A 176 -39.92 -8.02 24.01
N LEU A 177 -40.10 -7.50 22.79
CA LEU A 177 -41.43 -7.26 22.22
C LEU A 177 -42.28 -8.54 22.13
N VAL A 178 -41.67 -9.66 21.72
CA VAL A 178 -42.37 -10.95 21.66
C VAL A 178 -42.81 -11.42 23.05
N LEU A 179 -41.92 -11.36 24.06
CA LEU A 179 -42.24 -11.76 25.43
C LEU A 179 -43.31 -10.86 26.06
N SER A 180 -43.23 -9.55 25.83
CA SER A 180 -44.24 -8.59 26.30
C SER A 180 -45.60 -8.84 25.66
N GLY A 181 -45.66 -9.15 24.36
CA GLY A 181 -46.91 -9.53 23.69
C GLY A 181 -47.51 -10.84 24.25
N LYS A 182 -46.67 -11.83 24.55
CA LYS A 182 -47.10 -13.09 25.20
C LYS A 182 -47.65 -12.85 26.61
N LEU A 183 -47.02 -11.98 27.39
CA LEU A 183 -47.51 -11.60 28.73
C LEU A 183 -48.85 -10.86 28.63
N ALA A 184 -48.97 -9.88 27.73
CA ALA A 184 -50.19 -9.09 27.55
C ALA A 184 -51.39 -9.94 27.08
N THR A 185 -51.19 -10.85 26.12
CA THR A 185 -52.24 -11.77 25.64
C THR A 185 -52.73 -12.72 26.73
N LYS A 186 -51.83 -13.15 27.62
CA LYS A 186 -52.17 -13.96 28.78
C LYS A 186 -53.00 -13.19 29.80
N ASP A 187 -52.59 -11.96 30.12
CA ASP A 187 -53.31 -11.09 31.06
C ASP A 187 -54.70 -10.72 30.52
N ALA A 188 -54.83 -10.51 29.21
CA ALA A 188 -56.10 -10.31 28.53
C ALA A 188 -56.96 -11.59 28.47
N SER A 189 -56.38 -12.79 28.39
CA SER A 189 -57.14 -14.05 28.48
C SER A 189 -57.82 -14.24 29.85
N ASN A 190 -57.26 -13.63 30.91
CA ASN A 190 -57.87 -13.60 32.23
C ASN A 190 -58.93 -12.50 32.40
N ALA A 191 -59.04 -11.56 31.45
CA ALA A 191 -59.98 -10.44 31.47
C ALA A 191 -60.75 -10.37 30.15
N CYS A 192 -61.97 -10.92 30.13
CA CYS A 192 -62.81 -11.11 28.94
C CYS A 192 -62.75 -9.97 27.89
N SER A 193 -62.38 -10.37 26.67
CA SER A 193 -62.65 -9.80 25.33
C SER A 193 -61.87 -8.58 24.79
N ASN A 194 -61.31 -8.83 23.61
CA ASN A 194 -61.18 -7.97 22.43
C ASN A 194 -60.33 -6.70 22.51
N GLN A 195 -59.04 -6.83 22.16
CA GLN A 195 -58.39 -5.93 21.20
C GLN A 195 -57.40 -6.68 20.30
N ASN A 196 -57.72 -6.75 19.00
CA ASN A 196 -56.81 -6.91 17.86
C ASN A 196 -56.01 -5.60 17.72
N SER A 197 -54.79 -5.49 17.19
CA SER A 197 -53.87 -6.37 16.47
C SER A 197 -52.60 -5.56 16.22
N LEU A 198 -51.44 -6.03 16.68
CA LEU A 198 -50.15 -5.61 16.13
C LEU A 198 -49.10 -6.69 16.39
N MET A 199 -49.31 -7.86 15.78
CA MET A 199 -48.28 -8.91 15.69
C MET A 199 -48.21 -9.35 14.23
N GLU A 200 -47.71 -8.48 13.37
CA GLU A 200 -47.14 -8.92 12.10
C GLU A 200 -45.63 -8.98 12.27
N ASN A 201 -45.08 -10.16 11.94
CA ASN A 201 -43.66 -10.53 11.95
C ASN A 201 -43.13 -11.17 13.24
N ALA A 202 -43.82 -12.20 13.74
CA ALA A 202 -43.16 -13.26 14.49
C ALA A 202 -42.35 -14.16 13.54
N GLY A 203 -41.32 -13.58 12.90
CA GLY A 203 -40.22 -14.38 12.38
C GLY A 203 -39.49 -15.00 13.57
N GLU A 204 -39.17 -16.30 13.46
CA GLU A 204 -38.38 -17.13 14.38
C GLU A 204 -37.83 -16.36 15.59
N ALA A 205 -38.58 -16.39 16.69
CA ALA A 205 -38.25 -15.61 17.88
C ALA A 205 -37.10 -16.29 18.60
N LEU A 206 -35.87 -15.86 18.30
CA LEU A 206 -34.64 -16.31 18.94
C LEU A 206 -34.74 -16.19 20.46
N ASP A 207 -34.20 -17.15 21.20
CA ASP A 207 -34.06 -17.06 22.65
C ASP A 207 -32.76 -16.32 23.04
N LEU A 208 -32.56 -16.08 24.34
CA LEU A 208 -31.37 -15.39 24.83
C LEU A 208 -30.05 -16.08 24.45
N ASP A 209 -30.01 -17.41 24.49
CA ASP A 209 -28.79 -18.18 24.24
C ASP A 209 -28.43 -18.19 22.75
N GLU A 210 -29.44 -18.25 21.88
CA GLU A 210 -29.30 -18.09 20.44
C GLU A 210 -28.81 -16.68 20.08
N ILE A 211 -29.36 -15.64 20.71
CA ILE A 211 -28.85 -14.27 20.54
C ILE A 211 -27.37 -14.19 20.93
N ARG A 212 -26.99 -14.74 22.10
CA ARG A 212 -25.60 -14.76 22.55
C ARG A 212 -24.70 -15.49 21.56
N SER A 213 -25.12 -16.65 21.08
CA SER A 213 -24.39 -17.46 20.10
C SER A 213 -24.15 -16.70 18.79
N ILE A 214 -25.18 -16.03 18.26
CA ILE A 214 -25.06 -15.19 17.06
C ILE A 214 -24.05 -14.08 17.28
N ILE A 215 -24.10 -13.38 18.41
CA ILE A 215 -23.19 -12.27 18.71
C ILE A 215 -21.75 -12.76 18.91
N GLU A 216 -21.55 -13.87 19.62
CA GLU A 216 -20.23 -14.48 19.80
C GLU A 216 -19.62 -14.93 18.47
N SER A 217 -20.42 -15.52 17.57
CA SER A 217 -19.96 -15.89 16.23
C SER A 217 -19.50 -14.68 15.41
N LYS A 218 -20.17 -13.53 15.55
CA LYS A 218 -19.78 -12.28 14.88
C LYS A 218 -18.49 -11.71 15.46
N HIS A 219 -18.25 -11.84 16.76
CA HIS A 219 -16.99 -11.43 17.37
C HIS A 219 -15.80 -12.25 16.85
N LYS A 220 -15.95 -13.58 16.74
CA LYS A 220 -14.92 -14.46 16.18
C LYS A 220 -14.51 -14.04 14.76
N ASN A 221 -15.50 -13.77 13.91
CA ASN A 221 -15.24 -13.30 12.55
C ASN A 221 -14.59 -11.90 12.50
N ASP A 222 -14.93 -10.99 13.42
CA ASP A 222 -14.34 -9.65 13.47
C ASP A 222 -12.89 -9.67 13.97
N ASP A 223 -12.58 -10.51 14.95
CA ASP A 223 -11.23 -10.69 15.46
C ASP A 223 -10.29 -11.28 14.40
N ASP A 224 -10.78 -12.23 13.59
CA ASP A 224 -10.05 -12.78 12.45
C ASP A 224 -9.75 -11.66 11.41
N ILE A 225 -10.75 -10.86 11.04
CA ILE A 225 -10.59 -9.75 10.08
C ILE A 225 -9.65 -8.66 10.63
N LYS A 226 -9.74 -8.35 11.92
CA LYS A 226 -8.88 -7.34 12.57
C LYS A 226 -7.43 -7.80 12.65
N THR A 227 -7.19 -9.09 12.89
CA THR A 227 -5.85 -9.70 12.88
C THR A 227 -5.24 -9.58 11.49
N GLU A 228 -5.99 -9.95 10.44
CA GLU A 228 -5.54 -9.78 9.05
C GLU A 228 -5.28 -8.30 8.70
N ALA A 229 -6.18 -7.38 9.10
CA ALA A 229 -6.04 -5.96 8.80
C ALA A 229 -4.81 -5.32 9.48
N GLN A 230 -4.48 -5.75 10.71
CA GLN A 230 -3.26 -5.31 11.40
C GLN A 230 -2.00 -5.79 10.69
N ASP A 231 -1.99 -7.03 10.21
CA ASP A 231 -0.89 -7.58 9.41
C ASP A 231 -0.71 -6.81 8.09
N PHE A 232 -1.80 -6.53 7.37
CA PHE A 232 -1.74 -5.70 6.16
C PHE A 232 -1.22 -4.28 6.44
N GLN A 233 -1.55 -3.69 7.58
CA GLN A 233 -1.07 -2.37 7.96
C GLN A 233 0.43 -2.38 8.33
N ALA A 234 0.91 -3.44 9.00
CA ALA A 234 2.32 -3.65 9.29
C ALA A 234 3.13 -3.84 8.01
N ILE A 235 2.63 -4.65 7.07
CA ILE A 235 3.21 -4.84 5.73
C ILE A 235 3.30 -3.50 4.99
N ARG A 236 2.23 -2.69 4.99
CA ARG A 236 2.21 -1.37 4.33
C ARG A 236 3.27 -0.41 4.89
N LYS A 237 3.45 -0.38 6.22
CA LYS A 237 4.49 0.43 6.88
C LYS A 237 5.90 -0.05 6.48
N ALA A 238 6.12 -1.36 6.41
CA ALA A 238 7.39 -1.95 5.99
C ALA A 238 7.72 -1.59 4.53
N VAL A 239 6.74 -1.71 3.62
CA VAL A 239 6.90 -1.34 2.20
C VAL A 239 7.26 0.14 2.05
N LYS A 240 6.59 1.04 2.78
CA LYS A 240 6.88 2.49 2.73
C LYS A 240 8.31 2.79 3.20
N LYS A 241 8.80 2.09 4.24
CA LYS A 241 10.18 2.22 4.72
C LYS A 241 11.21 1.75 3.69
N GLN A 242 10.94 0.62 3.02
CA GLN A 242 11.80 0.13 1.94
C GLN A 242 11.84 1.11 0.76
N GLN A 243 10.72 1.69 0.38
CA GLN A 243 10.64 2.65 -0.73
C GLN A 243 11.45 3.93 -0.46
N MET A 244 11.42 4.45 0.78
CA MET A 244 12.26 5.58 1.19
C MET A 244 13.76 5.24 1.13
N MET A 245 14.14 4.02 1.53
CA MET A 245 15.51 3.55 1.47
C MET A 245 16.01 3.41 0.02
N VAL A 246 15.17 2.88 -0.88
CA VAL A 246 15.47 2.79 -2.32
C VAL A 246 15.64 4.19 -2.93
N GLY A 247 14.77 5.14 -2.57
CA GLY A 247 14.92 6.53 -2.99
C GLY A 247 16.25 7.14 -2.55
N HIS A 248 16.66 6.93 -1.31
CA HIS A 248 17.93 7.42 -0.79
C HIS A 248 19.15 6.80 -1.51
N ILE A 249 19.13 5.49 -1.72
CA ILE A 249 20.17 4.78 -2.48
C ILE A 249 20.27 5.31 -3.91
N GLN A 250 19.14 5.58 -4.57
CA GLN A 250 19.13 6.14 -5.92
C GLN A 250 19.69 7.56 -5.97
N THR A 251 19.39 8.41 -4.98
CA THR A 251 19.96 9.76 -4.90
C THR A 251 21.46 9.76 -4.69
N GLU A 252 21.97 8.88 -3.81
CA GLU A 252 23.41 8.72 -3.58
C GLU A 252 24.12 8.16 -4.83
N LYS A 253 23.51 7.19 -5.52
CA LYS A 253 24.04 6.66 -6.78
C LYS A 253 24.15 7.75 -7.85
N ASN A 254 23.10 8.56 -8.03
CA ASN A 254 23.09 9.66 -9.00
C ASN A 254 24.16 10.72 -8.67
N LYS A 255 24.41 10.99 -7.40
CA LYS A 255 25.44 11.94 -6.96
C LYS A 255 26.85 11.43 -7.31
N LYS A 256 27.16 10.18 -6.98
CA LYS A 256 28.45 9.53 -7.33
C LYS A 256 28.69 9.48 -8.83
N GLU A 257 27.64 9.23 -9.61
CA GLU A 257 27.74 9.21 -11.07
C GLU A 257 28.11 10.59 -11.65
N ARG A 258 27.53 11.67 -11.13
CA ARG A 258 27.89 13.04 -11.56
C ARG A 258 29.33 13.40 -11.21
N GLU A 259 29.80 12.99 -10.03
CA GLU A 259 31.19 13.20 -9.60
C GLU A 259 32.17 12.46 -10.51
N LEU A 260 31.88 11.19 -10.85
CA LEU A 260 32.68 10.41 -11.81
C LEU A 260 32.72 11.06 -13.19
N ARG A 261 31.59 11.56 -13.71
CA ARG A 261 31.55 12.28 -14.99
C ARG A 261 32.43 13.53 -14.98
N HIS A 262 32.40 14.31 -13.90
CA HIS A 262 33.26 15.49 -13.76
C HIS A 262 34.75 15.16 -13.72
N ILE A 263 35.13 14.06 -13.06
CA ILE A 263 36.52 13.61 -13.03
C ILE A 263 36.96 13.18 -14.43
N TYR A 264 36.14 12.38 -15.13
CA TYR A 264 36.44 11.93 -16.49
C TYR A 264 36.56 13.10 -17.48
N GLU A 265 35.69 14.09 -17.39
CA GLU A 265 35.76 15.27 -18.24
C GLU A 265 37.02 16.11 -17.95
N LYS A 266 37.45 16.21 -16.69
CA LYS A 266 38.70 16.90 -16.33
C LYS A 266 39.92 16.18 -16.89
N THR A 267 39.98 14.85 -16.77
CA THR A 267 41.10 14.06 -17.29
C THR A 267 41.17 14.13 -18.82
N GLU A 268 40.02 14.10 -19.51
CA GLU A 268 39.97 14.23 -20.96
C GLU A 268 40.45 15.62 -21.44
N ARG A 269 40.01 16.70 -20.76
CA ARG A 269 40.45 18.06 -21.08
C ARG A 269 41.96 18.23 -20.88
N GLU A 270 42.51 17.62 -19.83
CA GLU A 270 43.95 17.66 -19.55
C GLU A 270 44.75 16.86 -20.57
N ALA A 271 44.30 15.67 -20.95
CA ALA A 271 44.91 14.88 -22.01
C ALA A 271 44.97 15.67 -23.34
N LYS A 272 43.89 16.37 -23.71
CA LYS A 272 43.87 17.25 -24.90
C LYS A 272 44.82 18.44 -24.79
N ARG A 273 45.14 18.94 -23.59
CA ARG A 273 46.15 19.99 -23.40
C ARG A 273 47.55 19.44 -23.61
N ILE A 274 47.87 18.33 -22.97
CA ILE A 274 49.15 17.63 -23.10
C ILE A 274 49.43 17.28 -24.58
N GLU A 275 48.42 16.77 -25.30
CA GLU A 275 48.56 16.47 -26.73
C GLU A 275 48.92 17.70 -27.58
N ARG A 276 48.27 18.84 -27.33
CA ARG A 276 48.55 20.10 -28.04
C ARG A 276 49.94 20.64 -27.72
N GLU A 277 50.37 20.54 -26.47
CA GLU A 277 51.71 20.95 -26.03
C GLU A 277 52.78 20.08 -26.67
N ASN A 278 52.61 18.76 -26.67
CA ASN A 278 53.50 17.82 -27.36
C ASN A 278 53.60 18.12 -28.86
N LYS A 279 52.48 18.47 -29.51
CA LYS A 279 52.49 18.86 -30.93
C LYS A 279 53.29 20.14 -31.18
N ARG A 280 53.28 21.10 -30.25
CA ARG A 280 54.08 22.34 -30.34
C ARG A 280 55.57 22.06 -30.11
N LEU A 281 55.90 21.26 -29.10
CA LEU A 281 57.27 20.84 -28.82
C LEU A 281 57.89 20.10 -30.01
N LYS A 282 57.14 19.16 -30.61
CA LYS A 282 57.59 18.43 -31.80
C LYS A 282 57.88 19.35 -32.99
N LYS A 283 57.05 20.38 -33.20
CA LYS A 283 57.30 21.40 -34.25
C LYS A 283 58.57 22.21 -33.99
N HIS A 284 58.78 22.65 -32.75
CA HIS A 284 59.99 23.38 -32.38
C HIS A 284 61.25 22.52 -32.59
N GLN A 285 61.22 21.25 -32.17
CA GLN A 285 62.32 20.31 -32.39
C GLN A 285 62.60 20.12 -33.90
N GLU A 286 61.56 19.97 -34.72
CA GLU A 286 61.71 19.84 -36.17
C GLU A 286 62.29 21.11 -36.83
N GLU A 287 61.86 22.30 -36.38
CA GLU A 287 62.40 23.58 -36.86
C GLU A 287 63.87 23.78 -36.48
N GLU A 288 64.24 23.43 -35.24
CA GLU A 288 65.63 23.46 -34.77
C GLU A 288 66.53 22.51 -35.57
N GLU A 289 66.05 21.29 -35.85
CA GLU A 289 66.80 20.31 -36.65
C GLU A 289 66.98 20.80 -38.09
N ARG A 290 65.93 21.35 -38.72
CA ARG A 290 66.00 21.94 -40.07
C ARG A 290 66.97 23.12 -40.12
N ALA A 291 66.99 23.97 -39.09
CA ALA A 291 67.92 25.10 -39.00
C ALA A 291 69.37 24.63 -38.86
N LYS A 292 69.62 23.61 -38.04
CA LYS A 292 70.95 22.99 -37.90
C LYS A 292 71.44 22.40 -39.22
N LYS A 293 70.57 21.68 -39.94
CA LYS A 293 70.87 21.10 -41.26
C LYS A 293 71.19 22.14 -42.32
N LYS A 294 70.51 23.31 -42.30
CA LYS A 294 70.83 24.43 -43.19
C LYS A 294 72.23 25.00 -42.91
N LYS A 295 72.56 25.24 -41.63
CA LYS A 295 73.89 25.73 -41.24
C LYS A 295 75.01 24.77 -41.65
N GLU A 296 74.80 23.46 -41.47
CA GLU A 296 75.76 22.44 -41.89
C GLU A 296 75.96 22.45 -43.42
N LYS A 297 74.87 22.59 -44.19
CA LYS A 297 74.94 22.69 -45.66
C LYS A 297 75.69 23.95 -46.13
N GLU A 298 75.45 25.09 -45.50
CA GLU A 298 76.16 26.34 -45.79
C GLU A 298 77.66 26.24 -45.48
N GLU A 299 78.02 25.64 -44.35
CA GLU A 299 79.43 25.40 -43.97
C GLU A 299 80.13 24.45 -44.96
N ALA A 300 79.46 23.37 -45.39
CA ALA A 300 79.98 22.45 -46.38
C ALA A 300 80.18 23.12 -47.76
N GLU A 301 79.26 24.01 -48.15
CA GLU A 301 79.39 24.78 -49.39
C GLU A 301 80.56 25.77 -49.33
N LEU A 302 80.77 26.46 -48.20
CA LEU A 302 81.92 27.33 -48.00
C LEU A 302 83.24 26.54 -48.05
N LYS A 303 83.31 25.36 -47.42
CA LYS A 303 84.49 24.47 -47.51
C LYS A 303 84.75 24.01 -48.95
N ARG A 304 83.70 23.71 -49.72
CA ARG A 304 83.83 23.37 -51.15
C ARG A 304 84.35 24.55 -51.96
N LYS A 305 83.78 25.75 -51.79
CA LYS A 305 84.25 26.98 -52.45
C LYS A 305 85.71 27.26 -52.11
N ALA A 306 86.10 27.16 -50.84
CA ALA A 306 87.48 27.33 -50.39
C ALA A 306 88.43 26.28 -51.02
N SER A 307 87.99 25.03 -51.15
CA SER A 307 88.79 23.97 -51.80
C SER A 307 88.97 24.22 -53.29
N ILE A 308 87.91 24.65 -54.00
CA ILE A 308 87.98 25.05 -55.41
C ILE A 308 88.93 26.24 -55.58
N GLN A 309 88.83 27.26 -54.71
CA GLN A 309 89.73 28.42 -54.74
C GLN A 309 91.19 28.02 -54.48
N LYS A 310 91.46 27.08 -53.55
CA LYS A 310 92.80 26.54 -53.33
C LYS A 310 93.34 25.84 -54.58
N GLN A 311 92.52 25.03 -55.25
CA GLN A 311 92.89 24.38 -56.51
C GLN A 311 93.16 25.41 -57.62
N ALA A 312 92.31 26.44 -57.74
CA ALA A 312 92.48 27.52 -58.71
C ALA A 312 93.77 28.32 -58.45
N ASN A 313 94.05 28.70 -57.20
CA ASN A 313 95.30 29.37 -56.82
C ASN A 313 96.53 28.51 -57.11
N LEU A 314 96.45 27.19 -56.90
CA LEU A 314 97.53 26.27 -57.25
C LEU A 314 97.75 26.22 -58.76
N MET A 315 96.67 26.10 -59.55
CA MET A 315 96.72 26.16 -61.02
C MET A 315 97.28 27.50 -61.51
N GLU A 316 96.89 28.63 -60.91
CA GLU A 316 97.39 29.95 -61.27
C GLU A 316 98.91 30.05 -61.05
N ARG A 317 99.45 29.43 -59.99
CA ARG A 317 100.90 29.31 -59.77
C ARG A 317 101.59 28.46 -60.84
N PHE A 318 100.93 27.41 -61.35
CA PHE A 318 101.48 26.60 -62.44
C PHE A 318 101.44 27.32 -63.79
N PHE A 319 100.38 28.10 -64.08
CA PHE A 319 100.28 28.86 -65.32
C PHE A 319 101.17 30.12 -65.33
N LYS A 320 101.34 30.82 -64.21
CA LYS A 320 102.23 32.00 -64.10
C LYS A 320 103.74 31.69 -64.13
N ARG A 321 104.15 30.42 -64.05
CA ARG A 321 105.56 30.02 -64.22
C ARG A 321 105.92 29.66 -65.68
N LYS A 322 104.94 29.55 -66.58
CA LYS A 322 105.12 29.02 -67.94
C LYS A 322 104.97 30.04 -69.09
N ALA A 323 104.89 31.32 -68.76
CA ALA A 323 104.95 32.48 -69.65
C ALA A 323 105.59 33.60 -68.80
N ASP A 324 106.84 34.03 -68.92
CA ASP A 324 107.68 34.19 -70.09
C ASP A 324 109.17 34.11 -69.72
N SER A 325 109.92 33.18 -70.33
CA SER A 325 111.34 33.38 -70.62
C SER A 325 111.67 32.65 -71.93
N ASN A 326 112.25 33.40 -72.87
CA ASN A 326 112.66 32.99 -74.20
C ASN A 326 114.20 32.89 -74.26
N ILE A 327 114.68 32.02 -75.17
CA ILE A 327 116.06 31.73 -75.62
C ILE A 327 116.90 30.72 -74.81
N GLY A 328 117.24 29.62 -75.49
CA GLY A 328 118.56 28.98 -75.33
C GLY A 328 118.64 27.44 -75.32
N SER A 329 118.52 26.82 -76.49
CA SER A 329 119.26 25.63 -76.98
C SER A 329 119.37 24.31 -76.18
N SER A 330 119.10 23.24 -76.95
CA SER A 330 119.77 21.93 -76.99
C SER A 330 119.35 20.78 -76.04
N ASP A 331 118.87 19.75 -76.74
CA ASP A 331 119.19 18.32 -76.63
C ASP A 331 118.41 17.36 -75.72
N SER A 332 117.57 16.59 -76.42
CA SER A 332 117.54 15.13 -76.43
C SER A 332 116.74 14.34 -75.37
N HIS A 333 116.01 13.39 -75.96
CA HIS A 333 115.60 12.07 -75.47
C HIS A 333 114.30 11.88 -74.67
N HIS A 334 113.39 11.23 -75.43
CA HIS A 334 112.73 9.96 -75.13
C HIS A 334 111.30 10.02 -74.57
N MET A 335 110.47 9.24 -75.26
CA MET A 335 109.03 9.12 -75.16
C MET A 335 108.60 8.30 -73.93
N GLU A 336 107.39 8.52 -73.44
CA GLU A 336 106.48 7.39 -73.18
C GLU A 336 105.01 7.82 -73.12
N ARG A 337 104.18 6.96 -73.68
CA ARG A 337 102.73 7.05 -73.85
C ARG A 337 102.12 6.20 -72.74
N THR A 338 101.17 6.72 -71.97
CA THR A 338 100.32 5.88 -71.10
C THR A 338 98.86 6.15 -71.38
N THR A 339 98.21 5.11 -71.90
CA THR A 339 96.79 4.98 -72.20
C THR A 339 96.00 4.40 -71.02
N CYS A 340 94.68 4.54 -71.10
CA CYS A 340 93.65 3.64 -70.57
C CYS A 340 93.30 3.78 -69.06
N SER A 341 92.07 3.56 -68.58
CA SER A 341 90.88 2.90 -69.16
C SER A 341 89.59 3.45 -68.54
N LYS A 342 88.51 3.45 -69.33
CA LYS A 342 87.11 3.46 -68.85
C LYS A 342 86.81 2.11 -68.18
N SER A 343 86.00 2.13 -67.13
CA SER A 343 85.27 0.94 -66.66
C SER A 343 83.80 1.30 -66.43
N THR A 344 83.00 0.87 -67.38
CA THR A 344 81.53 0.75 -67.36
C THR A 344 81.14 -0.45 -66.50
N GLY A 345 80.22 -0.25 -65.55
CA GLY A 345 79.61 -1.31 -64.72
C GLY A 345 78.15 -0.96 -64.42
N ASN A 346 77.28 -1.94 -64.63
CA ASN A 346 75.85 -1.86 -64.88
C ASN A 346 75.00 -1.29 -63.72
N ILE A 347 74.08 -0.36 -63.99
CA ILE A 347 73.24 0.34 -62.98
C ILE A 347 71.95 -0.43 -62.64
N GLU A 348 71.63 -1.47 -63.42
CA GLU A 348 70.30 -2.11 -63.39
C GLU A 348 70.12 -3.14 -62.27
N GLU A 349 71.20 -3.64 -61.67
CA GLU A 349 71.15 -4.73 -60.68
C GLU A 349 70.94 -4.23 -59.22
N LEU A 350 71.20 -2.95 -58.95
CA LEU A 350 71.01 -2.36 -57.61
C LEU A 350 69.56 -1.92 -57.35
N ALA A 351 68.80 -1.63 -58.41
CA ALA A 351 67.44 -1.10 -58.30
C ALA A 351 66.41 -2.18 -57.92
N VAL A 352 66.62 -3.42 -58.39
CA VAL A 352 65.72 -4.57 -58.15
C VAL A 352 65.84 -5.10 -56.72
N ALA A 353 67.04 -5.06 -56.12
CA ALA A 353 67.27 -5.50 -54.74
C ALA A 353 66.60 -4.56 -53.70
N ALA A 354 66.43 -3.27 -54.02
CA ALA A 354 65.83 -2.30 -53.11
C ALA A 354 64.29 -2.32 -53.10
N THR A 355 63.64 -2.79 -54.18
CA THR A 355 62.17 -2.85 -54.27
C THR A 355 61.59 -4.11 -53.63
N SER A 356 62.31 -5.23 -53.67
CA SER A 356 61.86 -6.51 -53.08
C SER A 356 61.85 -6.53 -51.54
N ALA A 357 62.54 -5.58 -50.88
CA ALA A 357 62.63 -5.52 -49.41
C ALA A 357 61.45 -4.78 -48.74
N MET A 358 60.61 -4.07 -49.51
CA MET A 358 59.53 -3.24 -48.95
C MET A 358 58.15 -3.93 -48.90
N ASP A 359 57.98 -5.09 -49.57
CA ASP A 359 56.68 -5.79 -49.64
C ASP A 359 56.50 -6.91 -48.58
N CYS A 360 57.49 -7.13 -47.69
CA CYS A 360 57.44 -8.20 -46.68
C CYS A 360 56.93 -7.79 -45.29
N THR A 361 56.51 -6.53 -45.07
CA THR A 361 56.04 -6.06 -43.74
C THR A 361 54.52 -5.94 -43.60
N LEU A 362 53.74 -6.25 -44.64
CA LEU A 362 52.27 -6.12 -44.63
C LEU A 362 51.48 -7.45 -44.61
N CYS A 363 52.14 -8.61 -44.45
CA CYS A 363 51.48 -9.92 -44.49
C CYS A 363 51.56 -10.77 -43.20
N LYS A 364 52.00 -10.22 -42.06
CA LYS A 364 52.03 -10.97 -40.79
C LYS A 364 51.67 -10.12 -39.57
N GLU A 365 50.39 -9.74 -39.44
CA GLU A 365 49.75 -9.57 -38.11
C GLU A 365 48.21 -9.49 -38.22
N ASN A 366 47.59 -10.54 -38.76
CA ASN A 366 46.16 -10.80 -38.53
C ASN A 366 46.06 -12.06 -37.67
N HIS A 367 46.11 -11.90 -36.35
CA HIS A 367 45.59 -12.89 -35.38
C HIS A 367 45.54 -12.28 -33.97
N LEU A 368 44.50 -11.48 -33.69
CA LEU A 368 44.02 -11.29 -32.32
C LEU A 368 42.51 -11.56 -32.28
N SER A 369 42.24 -12.81 -31.92
CA SER A 369 41.06 -13.40 -31.30
C SER A 369 40.00 -12.42 -30.76
N MET A 370 38.79 -12.48 -31.34
CA MET A 370 37.56 -12.01 -30.70
C MET A 370 37.00 -13.11 -29.79
N GLU A 371 37.62 -13.32 -28.63
CA GLU A 371 37.09 -14.23 -27.61
C GLU A 371 37.36 -13.66 -26.22
N GLU A 372 36.80 -12.48 -25.92
CA GLU A 372 36.75 -11.96 -24.55
C GLU A 372 35.59 -10.97 -24.34
N LEU A 373 34.42 -11.31 -24.87
CA LEU A 373 33.16 -10.65 -24.50
C LEU A 373 32.13 -11.71 -24.07
N ARG A 374 32.48 -12.45 -23.02
CA ARG A 374 31.56 -13.22 -22.20
C ARG A 374 32.22 -13.57 -20.86
N MET A 375 32.10 -12.67 -19.89
CA MET A 375 31.74 -12.95 -18.49
C MET A 375 31.28 -11.67 -17.80
#